data_AF-A0A9E5XU55-F1
#
_entry.id   AF-A0A9E5XU55-F1
#
_cell.length_a   1.000
_cell.length_b   1.000
_cell.length_c   1.000
_cell.angle_alpha   90.00
_cell.angle_beta   90.00
_cell.angle_gamma   90.00
#
_symmetry.space_group_name_H-M   'P 1'
#
loop_
_entity.id
_entity.type
_entity.pdbx_description
1 polymer ?
#
loop_
_entity_poly.entity_id
_entity_poly.type
_entity_poly.pdbx_seq_one_letter_code
_entity_poly.pdbx_strand_id
1 'polypeptide(L)'
;MKKVIFFFLLGAIKLQAQVAVNADGAMPDASAMLDIQSTEKGLLIPRMSADQRDQIPSPAKGLMVFVNDDASIWIFDGTDWVKSGMDNLGNHKAEQNIQTQGYWIGNDGDDEGIYIDEEGRVGINQNAPAYTLDVNGTVRHGKSLRFYSSNKSEGFEWVRFTEADNTNGDNLYIGCGGIAAIGGGESVITFKNDYYYGNGTESLFLLSDYKTDYPAVQILTAMQDGWDQHIDALIVTGKGDVGLHTTEPSGRLHIVHAYDAGLNNSSDKSDLLIGDPKGTHIEIDDNEVMALSDNETAGTLYVNADGGRVSFFDHETGHISINDGGYTYAITLPNDDTDNAGIAMAQAWSEYSDARIKSDIQDLTGGLDIVRRLRPKRYFQHNTRFAGSGENNNDKSTGIRILPGGKYSAGFIAQELYRIFPAAVHKPTDEKTELWGVNYTRLIPVLTAAIQEQQAQIEALRQEVEKLKAQLRAADKP
;
A
#
# COMPACT_ATOMS: atom_id res chain seq x y z
N MET A 1 -44.82 -129.30 -23.13
CA MET A 1 -43.38 -129.07 -22.83
C MET A 1 -43.14 -127.57 -22.91
N LYS A 2 -42.62 -126.96 -21.82
CA LYS A 2 -42.48 -125.51 -21.66
C LYS A 2 -41.44 -124.95 -22.65
N LYS A 3 -41.84 -124.01 -23.51
CA LYS A 3 -40.91 -123.22 -24.34
C LYS A 3 -40.40 -122.06 -23.50
N VAL A 4 -39.12 -122.10 -23.12
CA VAL A 4 -38.42 -121.00 -22.45
C VAL A 4 -38.05 -119.98 -23.52
N ILE A 5 -38.63 -118.79 -23.45
CA ILE A 5 -38.26 -117.64 -24.27
C ILE A 5 -37.03 -117.01 -23.60
N PHE A 6 -35.89 -116.99 -24.32
CA PHE A 6 -34.69 -116.27 -23.89
C PHE A 6 -34.67 -114.93 -24.62
N PHE A 7 -34.95 -113.85 -23.88
CA PHE A 7 -34.95 -112.47 -24.39
C PHE A 7 -33.50 -111.96 -24.34
N PHE A 8 -32.83 -111.86 -25.50
CA PHE A 8 -31.48 -111.30 -25.58
C PHE A 8 -31.57 -109.78 -25.73
N LEU A 9 -31.22 -109.07 -24.65
CA LEU A 9 -31.17 -107.60 -24.60
C LEU A 9 -29.93 -107.13 -25.37
N LEU A 10 -30.12 -106.56 -26.56
CA LEU A 10 -29.05 -105.98 -27.38
C LEU A 10 -28.70 -104.58 -26.82
N GLY A 11 -27.82 -104.53 -25.81
CA GLY A 11 -27.26 -103.28 -25.31
C GLY A 11 -26.27 -102.69 -26.32
N ALA A 12 -26.50 -101.45 -26.75
CA ALA A 12 -25.59 -100.72 -27.64
C ALA A 12 -24.23 -100.51 -26.97
N ILE A 13 -23.19 -101.21 -27.44
CA ILE A 13 -21.81 -100.97 -27.04
C ILE A 13 -21.34 -99.71 -27.78
N LYS A 14 -21.22 -98.58 -27.07
CA LYS A 14 -20.52 -97.41 -27.61
C LYS A 14 -19.02 -97.69 -27.57
N LEU A 15 -18.41 -97.95 -28.72
CA LEU A 15 -16.96 -97.85 -28.89
C LEU A 15 -16.58 -96.37 -28.77
N GLN A 16 -15.70 -96.02 -27.84
CA GLN A 16 -15.16 -94.67 -27.74
C GLN A 16 -14.02 -94.52 -28.75
N ALA A 17 -14.11 -93.51 -29.62
CA ALA A 17 -13.14 -93.26 -30.71
C ALA A 17 -11.97 -92.36 -30.29
N GLN A 18 -11.87 -92.03 -29.00
CA GLN A 18 -10.85 -91.13 -28.47
C GLN A 18 -9.55 -91.89 -28.19
N VAL A 19 -8.42 -91.25 -28.46
CA VAL A 19 -7.08 -91.80 -28.19
C VAL A 19 -6.53 -91.14 -26.93
N ALA A 20 -6.24 -91.93 -25.90
CA ALA A 20 -5.46 -91.50 -24.75
C ALA A 20 -4.01 -91.99 -24.88
N VAL A 21 -3.06 -91.09 -24.69
CA VAL A 21 -1.62 -91.39 -24.61
C VAL A 21 -1.15 -90.98 -23.21
N ASN A 22 -1.21 -91.94 -22.29
CA ASN A 22 -0.81 -91.76 -20.90
C ASN A 22 -0.22 -93.07 -20.34
N ALA A 23 0.40 -93.01 -19.17
CA ALA A 23 1.01 -94.17 -18.51
C ALA A 23 0.12 -94.77 -17.39
N ASP A 24 -0.88 -94.02 -16.94
CA ASP A 24 -1.75 -94.35 -15.81
C ASP A 24 -3.09 -94.98 -16.23
N GLY A 25 -3.39 -95.01 -17.54
CA GLY A 25 -4.63 -95.56 -18.07
C GLY A 25 -5.85 -94.70 -17.82
N ALA A 26 -5.66 -93.40 -17.51
CA ALA A 26 -6.77 -92.47 -17.37
C ALA A 26 -7.60 -92.42 -18.66
N MET A 27 -8.92 -92.31 -18.52
CA MET A 27 -9.79 -92.09 -19.68
C MET A 27 -9.46 -90.72 -20.30
N PRO A 28 -9.46 -90.59 -21.63
CA PRO A 28 -9.24 -89.30 -22.27
C PRO A 28 -10.36 -88.33 -21.88
N ASP A 29 -10.06 -87.04 -21.79
CA ASP A 29 -11.07 -86.00 -21.56
C ASP A 29 -12.20 -86.11 -22.59
N ALA A 30 -13.45 -85.99 -22.14
CA ALA A 30 -14.63 -86.19 -22.99
C ALA A 30 -14.70 -85.20 -24.17
N SER A 31 -13.99 -84.07 -24.10
CA SER A 31 -13.89 -83.07 -25.17
C SER A 31 -12.75 -83.32 -26.16
N ALA A 32 -11.79 -84.20 -25.85
CA ALA A 32 -10.58 -84.42 -26.64
C ALA A 32 -10.70 -85.63 -27.59
N MET A 33 -10.25 -85.50 -28.84
CA MET A 33 -10.07 -86.66 -29.73
C MET A 33 -8.73 -87.36 -29.49
N LEU A 34 -7.71 -86.59 -29.10
CA LEU A 34 -6.40 -87.05 -28.65
C LEU A 34 -6.09 -86.35 -27.33
N ASP A 35 -5.94 -87.13 -26.27
CA ASP A 35 -5.52 -86.66 -24.95
C ASP A 35 -4.13 -87.22 -24.65
N ILE A 36 -3.19 -86.32 -24.33
CA ILE A 36 -1.80 -86.67 -24.02
C ILE A 36 -1.51 -86.18 -22.62
N GLN A 37 -1.32 -87.12 -21.69
CA GLN A 37 -1.03 -86.81 -20.30
C GLN A 37 0.36 -87.35 -19.94
N SER A 38 1.26 -86.42 -19.58
CA SER A 38 2.57 -86.76 -19.03
C SER A 38 3.08 -85.61 -18.16
N THR A 39 3.73 -85.94 -17.06
CA THR A 39 4.44 -84.98 -16.20
C THR A 39 5.93 -84.86 -16.55
N GLU A 40 6.44 -85.71 -17.45
CA GLU A 40 7.87 -85.82 -17.79
C GLU A 40 8.16 -85.63 -19.29
N LYS A 41 7.14 -85.71 -20.16
CA LYS A 41 7.28 -85.63 -21.62
C LYS A 41 6.25 -84.65 -22.19
N GLY A 42 6.58 -84.01 -23.31
CA GLY A 42 5.68 -83.11 -24.04
C GLY A 42 5.35 -83.61 -25.44
N LEU A 43 4.56 -82.83 -26.18
CA LEU A 43 4.29 -83.04 -27.60
C LEU A 43 5.31 -82.25 -28.44
N LEU A 44 6.06 -82.95 -29.29
CA LEU A 44 6.85 -82.31 -30.35
C LEU A 44 6.01 -82.21 -31.63
N ILE A 45 5.62 -81.00 -31.98
CA ILE A 45 5.02 -80.68 -33.29
C ILE A 45 6.13 -80.56 -34.37
N PRO A 46 5.79 -80.57 -35.68
CA PRO A 46 6.78 -80.40 -36.74
C PRO A 46 7.66 -79.16 -36.53
N ARG A 47 8.98 -79.35 -36.58
CA ARG A 47 9.99 -78.30 -36.39
C ARG A 47 10.66 -78.00 -37.73
N MET A 48 10.71 -76.73 -38.13
CA MET A 48 11.23 -76.31 -39.44
C MET A 48 11.76 -74.86 -39.41
N SER A 49 12.44 -74.42 -40.47
CA SER A 49 12.80 -73.00 -40.66
C SER A 49 11.61 -72.16 -41.12
N ALA A 50 11.73 -70.82 -41.06
CA ALA A 50 10.69 -69.92 -41.58
C ALA A 50 10.43 -70.15 -43.07
N ASP A 51 11.51 -70.29 -43.86
CA ASP A 51 11.43 -70.62 -45.29
C ASP A 51 10.71 -71.94 -45.56
N GLN A 52 10.94 -72.96 -44.72
CA GLN A 52 10.28 -74.26 -44.86
C GLN A 52 8.79 -74.20 -44.51
N ARG A 53 8.40 -73.37 -43.54
CA ARG A 53 6.99 -73.12 -43.20
C ARG A 53 6.26 -72.45 -44.36
N ASP A 54 6.86 -71.41 -44.93
CA ASP A 54 6.23 -70.62 -46.00
C ASP A 54 6.12 -71.40 -47.32
N GLN A 55 6.90 -72.47 -47.46
CA GLN A 55 6.81 -73.41 -48.58
C GLN A 55 5.76 -74.51 -48.41
N ILE A 56 5.04 -74.58 -47.27
CA ILE A 56 3.94 -75.55 -47.11
C ILE A 56 2.81 -75.18 -48.08
N PRO A 57 2.47 -76.04 -49.06
CA PRO A 57 1.41 -75.73 -50.01
C PRO A 57 0.04 -75.93 -49.36
N SER A 58 -0.83 -74.92 -49.48
CA SER A 58 -2.22 -74.96 -49.00
C SER A 58 -2.35 -75.46 -47.54
N PRO A 59 -1.69 -74.81 -46.57
CA PRO A 59 -1.75 -75.22 -45.17
C PRO A 59 -3.20 -75.19 -44.67
N ALA A 60 -3.58 -76.21 -43.89
CA ALA A 60 -4.91 -76.24 -43.31
C ALA A 60 -5.04 -75.20 -42.19
N LYS A 61 -6.21 -74.57 -42.04
CA LYS A 61 -6.52 -73.70 -40.90
C LYS A 61 -6.33 -74.49 -39.59
N GLY A 62 -5.55 -73.93 -38.66
CA GLY A 62 -5.18 -74.55 -37.39
C GLY A 62 -3.94 -75.43 -37.46
N LEU A 63 -3.25 -75.53 -38.60
CA LEU A 63 -1.96 -76.23 -38.69
C LEU A 63 -0.93 -75.55 -37.78
N MET A 64 -0.29 -76.33 -36.91
CA MET A 64 0.71 -75.85 -35.95
C MET A 64 2.10 -76.35 -36.31
N VAL A 65 3.07 -75.44 -36.33
CA VAL A 65 4.50 -75.76 -36.51
C VAL A 65 5.34 -74.99 -35.50
N PHE A 66 6.49 -75.52 -35.15
CA PHE A 66 7.50 -74.79 -34.40
C PHE A 66 8.57 -74.31 -35.38
N VAL A 67 8.76 -72.99 -35.46
CA VAL A 67 9.75 -72.38 -36.34
C VAL A 67 11.04 -72.19 -35.56
N ASN A 68 12.10 -72.89 -35.97
CA ASN A 68 13.37 -72.92 -35.26
C ASN A 68 14.07 -71.55 -35.25
N ASP A 69 13.98 -70.81 -36.35
CA ASP A 69 14.66 -69.51 -36.50
C ASP A 69 14.03 -68.43 -35.61
N ASP A 70 12.73 -68.55 -35.32
CA ASP A 70 11.97 -67.61 -34.47
C ASP A 70 11.78 -68.10 -33.02
N ALA A 71 12.21 -69.34 -32.74
CA ALA A 71 11.99 -70.06 -31.50
C ALA A 71 10.53 -70.03 -31.02
N SER A 72 9.56 -70.15 -31.94
CA SER A 72 8.14 -69.97 -31.62
C SER A 72 7.19 -70.90 -32.35
N ILE A 73 6.02 -71.10 -31.74
CA ILE A 73 4.91 -71.81 -32.39
C ILE A 73 4.21 -70.84 -33.35
N TRP A 74 3.92 -71.31 -34.56
CA TRP A 74 3.12 -70.59 -35.55
C TRP A 74 1.89 -71.43 -35.90
N ILE A 75 0.76 -70.74 -36.08
CA ILE A 75 -0.54 -71.33 -36.42
C ILE A 75 -1.02 -70.69 -37.71
N PHE A 76 -1.40 -71.50 -38.69
CA PHE A 76 -2.04 -70.97 -39.91
C PHE A 76 -3.50 -70.63 -39.61
N ASP A 77 -3.91 -69.37 -39.74
CA ASP A 77 -5.26 -68.92 -39.36
C ASP A 77 -6.33 -69.15 -40.44
N GLY A 78 -5.90 -69.64 -41.60
CA GLY A 78 -6.69 -69.83 -42.81
C GLY A 78 -6.33 -68.86 -43.95
N THR A 79 -5.58 -67.79 -43.63
CA THR A 79 -5.11 -66.78 -44.59
C THR A 79 -3.59 -66.62 -44.49
N ASP A 80 -3.05 -66.47 -43.29
CA ASP A 80 -1.62 -66.28 -43.03
C ASP A 80 -1.12 -67.11 -41.84
N TRP A 81 0.20 -67.26 -41.76
CA TRP A 81 0.86 -67.78 -40.57
C TRP A 81 0.87 -66.70 -39.48
N VAL A 82 0.31 -67.03 -38.32
CA VAL A 82 0.29 -66.15 -37.15
C VAL A 82 1.17 -66.75 -36.06
N LYS A 83 2.06 -65.94 -35.50
CA LYS A 83 2.91 -66.34 -34.38
C LYS A 83 2.04 -66.49 -33.13
N SER A 84 2.05 -67.68 -32.54
CA SER A 84 1.31 -67.97 -31.30
C SER A 84 2.10 -67.44 -30.10
N GLY A 85 1.43 -66.65 -29.25
CA GLY A 85 1.99 -66.16 -27.98
C GLY A 85 2.65 -64.79 -28.01
N MET A 86 2.58 -64.05 -29.13
CA MET A 86 2.94 -62.63 -29.16
C MET A 86 1.67 -61.78 -29.23
N ASP A 87 1.42 -60.99 -28.19
CA ASP A 87 0.47 -59.88 -28.23
C ASP A 87 1.15 -58.69 -28.93
N ASN A 88 0.45 -58.03 -29.86
CA ASN A 88 0.96 -56.84 -30.53
C ASN A 88 0.50 -55.54 -29.86
N LEU A 89 -0.22 -55.62 -28.73
CA LEU A 89 -0.74 -54.52 -27.92
C LEU A 89 -1.61 -53.50 -28.70
N GLY A 90 -1.87 -53.72 -29.98
CA GLY A 90 -2.51 -52.76 -30.89
C GLY A 90 -4.04 -52.84 -30.93
N ASN A 91 -4.62 -53.86 -30.29
CA ASN A 91 -6.07 -53.98 -30.06
C ASN A 91 -6.42 -54.70 -28.74
N HIS A 92 -5.46 -54.84 -27.82
CA HIS A 92 -5.65 -55.61 -26.61
C HIS A 92 -6.62 -54.90 -25.64
N LYS A 93 -7.56 -55.66 -25.06
CA LYS A 93 -8.36 -55.22 -23.90
C LYS A 93 -7.73 -55.82 -22.66
N ALA A 94 -7.08 -54.99 -21.84
CA ALA A 94 -6.45 -55.44 -20.61
C ALA A 94 -7.51 -56.04 -19.65
N GLU A 95 -7.45 -57.35 -19.41
CA GLU A 95 -8.24 -58.04 -18.36
C GLU A 95 -7.49 -58.07 -17.01
N GLN A 96 -6.22 -57.68 -17.01
CA GLN A 96 -5.32 -57.53 -15.86
C GLN A 96 -4.45 -56.28 -16.02
N ASN A 97 -3.75 -55.85 -14.97
CA ASN A 97 -2.84 -54.70 -15.03
C ASN A 97 -1.70 -54.92 -16.04
N ILE A 98 -1.31 -53.88 -16.76
CA ILE A 98 -0.12 -53.89 -17.62
C ILE A 98 1.10 -53.77 -16.70
N GLN A 99 1.92 -54.82 -16.64
CA GLN A 99 3.18 -54.81 -15.90
C GLN A 99 4.30 -54.41 -16.85
N THR A 100 4.79 -53.18 -16.72
CA THR A 100 5.85 -52.67 -17.61
C THR A 100 7.25 -53.06 -17.16
N GLN A 101 7.44 -53.60 -15.94
CA GLN A 101 8.73 -54.07 -15.41
C GLN A 101 9.91 -53.08 -15.62
N GLY A 102 9.64 -51.78 -15.49
CA GLY A 102 10.64 -50.73 -15.68
C GLY A 102 10.84 -50.26 -17.13
N TYR A 103 10.02 -50.74 -18.08
CA TYR A 103 9.98 -50.24 -19.45
C TYR A 103 8.96 -49.10 -19.63
N TRP A 104 9.20 -48.27 -20.64
CA TRP A 104 8.35 -47.14 -20.99
C TRP A 104 7.19 -47.56 -21.88
N ILE A 105 6.06 -46.87 -21.72
CA ILE A 105 5.00 -46.84 -22.73
C ILE A 105 5.34 -45.68 -23.69
N GLY A 106 6.05 -46.02 -24.76
CA GLY A 106 6.54 -45.11 -25.80
C GLY A 106 6.16 -45.56 -27.21
N ASN A 107 6.43 -44.71 -28.21
CA ASN A 107 6.05 -44.97 -29.61
C ASN A 107 7.19 -45.57 -30.45
N ASP A 108 8.43 -45.26 -30.10
CA ASP A 108 9.66 -45.63 -30.79
C ASP A 108 10.51 -46.65 -30.02
N GLY A 109 10.21 -46.87 -28.74
CA GLY A 109 10.89 -47.84 -27.89
C GLY A 109 12.12 -47.29 -27.17
N ASP A 110 12.36 -45.98 -27.28
CA ASP A 110 13.37 -45.25 -26.53
C ASP A 110 12.86 -44.89 -25.11
N ASP A 111 13.69 -44.20 -24.31
CA ASP A 111 13.42 -43.88 -22.89
C ASP A 111 12.53 -42.62 -22.72
N GLU A 112 11.40 -42.59 -23.43
CA GLU A 112 10.44 -41.47 -23.43
C GLU A 112 8.98 -41.95 -23.30
N GLY A 113 8.07 -41.02 -22.97
CA GLY A 113 6.65 -41.30 -22.82
C GLY A 113 6.26 -41.51 -21.37
N ILE A 114 5.50 -42.57 -21.07
CA ILE A 114 4.97 -42.83 -19.72
C ILE A 114 5.79 -43.91 -19.02
N TYR A 115 6.35 -43.55 -17.86
CA TYR A 115 7.02 -44.46 -16.93
C TYR A 115 6.15 -44.62 -15.67
N ILE A 116 6.07 -45.85 -15.14
CA ILE A 116 5.40 -46.14 -13.87
C ILE A 116 6.39 -46.89 -12.99
N ASP A 117 6.69 -46.33 -11.82
CA ASP A 117 7.64 -46.93 -10.88
C ASP A 117 6.99 -48.01 -9.97
N GLU A 118 7.79 -48.64 -9.12
CA GLU A 118 7.33 -49.69 -8.19
C GLU A 118 6.34 -49.18 -7.13
N GLU A 119 6.32 -47.87 -6.88
CA GLU A 119 5.41 -47.20 -5.94
C GLU A 119 4.10 -46.74 -6.61
N GLY A 120 4.00 -46.89 -7.94
CA GLY A 120 2.84 -46.48 -8.73
C GLY A 120 2.81 -45.00 -9.10
N ARG A 121 3.94 -44.29 -8.99
CA ARG A 121 4.09 -42.91 -9.46
C ARG A 121 4.25 -42.90 -10.97
N VAL A 122 3.66 -41.89 -11.62
CA VAL A 122 3.65 -41.74 -13.07
C VAL A 122 4.64 -40.65 -13.46
N GLY A 123 5.71 -41.03 -14.17
CA GLY A 123 6.62 -40.12 -14.85
C GLY A 123 6.22 -39.94 -16.31
N ILE A 124 6.23 -38.70 -16.81
CA ILE A 124 6.16 -38.40 -18.25
C ILE A 124 7.48 -37.76 -18.66
N ASN A 125 8.23 -38.46 -19.51
CA ASN A 125 9.65 -38.17 -19.82
C ASN A 125 10.54 -38.08 -18.58
N GLN A 126 10.22 -38.85 -17.53
CA GLN A 126 10.93 -38.90 -16.25
C GLN A 126 10.94 -40.35 -15.71
N ASN A 127 12.13 -40.95 -15.53
CA ASN A 127 12.29 -42.34 -15.03
C ASN A 127 12.45 -42.46 -13.50
N ALA A 128 12.55 -41.34 -12.80
CA ALA A 128 12.59 -41.27 -11.35
C ALA A 128 11.60 -40.21 -10.86
N PRO A 129 10.29 -40.45 -10.98
CA PRO A 129 9.28 -39.46 -10.60
C PRO A 129 9.38 -39.15 -9.09
N ALA A 130 9.59 -37.89 -8.72
CA ALA A 130 9.63 -37.51 -7.31
C ALA A 130 8.22 -37.44 -6.70
N TYR A 131 7.21 -37.23 -7.55
CA TYR A 131 5.81 -37.03 -7.19
C TYR A 131 4.90 -38.06 -7.88
N THR A 132 3.65 -38.17 -7.39
CA THR A 132 2.66 -39.12 -7.95
C THR A 132 2.42 -38.93 -9.45
N LEU A 133 2.49 -37.69 -9.95
CA LEU A 133 2.58 -37.37 -11.37
C LEU A 133 3.74 -36.38 -11.54
N ASP A 134 4.76 -36.77 -12.28
CA ASP A 134 5.95 -35.97 -12.54
C ASP A 134 6.14 -35.82 -14.05
N VAL A 135 6.11 -34.59 -14.56
CA VAL A 135 6.18 -34.30 -16.00
C VAL A 135 7.40 -33.45 -16.28
N ASN A 136 8.39 -34.04 -16.93
CA ASN A 136 9.56 -33.31 -17.41
C ASN A 136 9.25 -32.71 -18.80
N GLY A 137 8.58 -31.56 -18.80
CA GLY A 137 8.19 -30.84 -20.01
C GLY A 137 6.92 -29.99 -19.84
N THR A 138 6.26 -29.70 -20.95
CA THR A 138 5.07 -28.83 -20.97
C THR A 138 3.78 -29.62 -20.82
N VAL A 139 2.90 -29.21 -19.90
CA VAL A 139 1.54 -29.75 -19.76
C VAL A 139 0.52 -28.83 -20.44
N ARG A 140 -0.28 -29.36 -21.38
CA ARG A 140 -1.43 -28.67 -21.96
C ARG A 140 -2.73 -29.30 -21.49
N HIS A 141 -3.61 -28.51 -20.89
CA HIS A 141 -4.98 -28.90 -20.54
C HIS A 141 -6.03 -28.29 -21.49
N GLY A 142 -7.13 -29.00 -21.77
CA GLY A 142 -8.17 -28.53 -22.70
C GLY A 142 -9.35 -27.80 -22.05
N LYS A 143 -9.51 -27.89 -20.72
CA LYS A 143 -10.61 -27.29 -19.95
C LYS A 143 -10.08 -26.82 -18.59
N SER A 144 -10.48 -27.47 -17.50
CA SER A 144 -10.07 -27.14 -16.14
C SER A 144 -8.96 -28.07 -15.68
N LEU A 145 -7.88 -27.52 -15.10
CA LEU A 145 -6.96 -28.26 -14.24
C LEU A 145 -7.41 -28.02 -12.80
N ARG A 146 -7.88 -29.06 -12.12
CA ARG A 146 -8.37 -28.98 -10.75
C ARG A 146 -7.36 -29.63 -9.83
N PHE A 147 -6.85 -28.85 -8.89
CA PHE A 147 -6.06 -29.35 -7.78
C PHE A 147 -7.00 -29.53 -6.57
N TYR A 148 -6.92 -30.65 -5.86
CA TYR A 148 -7.78 -30.97 -4.72
C TYR A 148 -6.96 -31.62 -3.61
N SER A 149 -7.16 -31.19 -2.36
CA SER A 149 -6.69 -31.89 -1.16
C SER A 149 -7.87 -32.32 -0.32
N SER A 150 -7.88 -33.58 0.10
CA SER A 150 -8.85 -34.11 1.07
C SER A 150 -8.51 -33.77 2.51
N ASN A 151 -7.28 -33.32 2.78
CA ASN A 151 -6.79 -33.00 4.12
C ASN A 151 -6.93 -31.51 4.38
N LYS A 152 -7.79 -31.16 5.34
CA LYS A 152 -8.06 -29.76 5.75
C LYS A 152 -6.99 -29.16 6.68
N SER A 153 -6.02 -29.96 7.12
CA SER A 153 -5.08 -29.62 8.20
C SER A 153 -3.70 -29.16 7.74
N GLU A 154 -3.37 -29.32 6.46
CA GLU A 154 -2.08 -28.92 5.90
C GLU A 154 -2.32 -27.91 4.77
N GLY A 155 -1.48 -26.88 4.70
CA GLY A 155 -1.56 -25.87 3.65
C GLY A 155 -1.58 -26.53 2.28
N PHE A 156 -2.52 -26.11 1.44
CA PHE A 156 -2.64 -26.64 0.09
C PHE A 156 -1.81 -25.80 -0.88
N GLU A 157 -0.66 -26.33 -1.28
CA GLU A 157 0.24 -25.71 -2.26
C GLU A 157 -0.05 -26.27 -3.66
N TRP A 158 -0.56 -25.42 -4.56
CA TRP A 158 -0.95 -25.80 -5.92
C TRP A 158 0.11 -25.45 -6.97
N VAL A 159 0.98 -24.48 -6.69
CA VAL A 159 2.17 -24.11 -7.48
C VAL A 159 3.29 -23.79 -6.51
N ARG A 160 4.43 -24.49 -6.64
CA ARG A 160 5.69 -24.19 -5.95
C ARG A 160 6.75 -23.89 -7.00
N PHE A 161 7.47 -22.79 -6.83
CA PHE A 161 8.71 -22.52 -7.54
C PHE A 161 9.86 -23.06 -6.70
N THR A 162 10.70 -23.90 -7.29
CA THR A 162 11.80 -24.56 -6.58
C THR A 162 13.07 -24.20 -7.30
N GLU A 163 13.73 -23.13 -6.87
CA GLU A 163 15.00 -22.71 -7.47
C GLU A 163 16.12 -23.66 -7.04
N ALA A 164 16.83 -24.24 -8.01
CA ALA A 164 18.11 -24.91 -7.78
C ALA A 164 19.30 -23.94 -7.90
N ASP A 165 19.17 -22.86 -8.67
CA ASP A 165 20.26 -21.93 -9.01
C ASP A 165 19.80 -20.45 -8.94
N ASN A 166 20.41 -19.65 -8.06
CA ASN A 166 20.09 -18.24 -7.71
C ASN A 166 20.26 -17.19 -8.84
N THR A 167 19.98 -17.50 -10.11
CA THR A 167 20.29 -16.59 -11.22
C THR A 167 19.10 -16.13 -12.05
N ASN A 168 18.01 -16.88 -12.12
CA ASN A 168 16.80 -16.51 -12.86
C ASN A 168 15.55 -16.95 -12.08
N GLY A 169 14.70 -16.01 -11.65
CA GLY A 169 13.47 -16.33 -10.95
C GLY A 169 12.45 -17.04 -11.83
N ASP A 170 11.78 -18.07 -11.29
CA ASP A 170 10.66 -18.71 -11.95
C ASP A 170 9.46 -17.76 -12.02
N ASN A 171 8.77 -17.73 -13.17
CA ASN A 171 7.65 -16.82 -13.41
C ASN A 171 6.34 -17.57 -13.67
N LEU A 172 5.25 -17.16 -12.99
CA LEU A 172 3.88 -17.58 -13.32
C LEU A 172 3.25 -16.64 -14.36
N TYR A 173 3.21 -17.04 -15.62
CA TYR A 173 2.49 -16.28 -16.66
C TYR A 173 1.03 -16.73 -16.75
N ILE A 174 0.08 -15.89 -16.32
CA ILE A 174 -1.37 -16.14 -16.42
C ILE A 174 -1.92 -15.33 -17.61
N GLY A 175 -2.36 -16.02 -18.66
CA GLY A 175 -2.85 -15.41 -19.90
C GLY A 175 -4.11 -14.55 -19.75
N CYS A 176 -4.29 -13.59 -20.67
CA CYS A 176 -5.35 -12.57 -20.63
C CYS A 176 -6.75 -13.12 -20.95
N GLY A 177 -7.75 -12.61 -20.22
CA GLY A 177 -9.14 -13.06 -20.22
C GLY A 177 -9.83 -12.85 -18.86
N GLY A 178 -9.03 -12.63 -17.82
CA GLY A 178 -9.46 -12.35 -16.45
C GLY A 178 -8.89 -13.38 -15.47
N ILE A 179 -8.24 -12.90 -14.42
CA ILE A 179 -7.96 -13.69 -13.21
C ILE A 179 -9.26 -13.71 -12.40
N ALA A 180 -9.94 -14.85 -12.37
CA ALA A 180 -11.03 -15.10 -11.44
C ALA A 180 -10.48 -15.93 -10.27
N ALA A 181 -10.19 -15.22 -9.17
CA ALA A 181 -9.88 -15.69 -7.82
C ALA A 181 -8.53 -16.42 -7.61
N ILE A 182 -7.63 -15.77 -6.86
CA ILE A 182 -6.76 -16.44 -5.88
C ILE A 182 -7.36 -16.08 -4.51
N GLY A 183 -8.03 -17.04 -3.89
CA GLY A 183 -8.63 -16.86 -2.57
C GLY A 183 -9.38 -18.13 -2.15
N GLY A 184 -8.84 -18.82 -1.15
CA GLY A 184 -9.61 -19.75 -0.34
C GLY A 184 -9.95 -19.05 0.98
N GLY A 185 -11.24 -18.74 1.20
CA GLY A 185 -11.73 -18.06 2.41
C GLY A 185 -12.59 -16.81 2.13
N GLU A 186 -13.00 -16.10 3.19
CA GLU A 186 -13.83 -14.87 3.21
C GLU A 186 -13.10 -13.61 2.67
N SER A 187 -12.09 -13.76 1.81
CA SER A 187 -11.40 -12.64 1.20
C SER A 187 -11.06 -12.97 -0.25
N VAL A 188 -11.51 -12.11 -1.16
CA VAL A 188 -11.39 -12.31 -2.61
C VAL A 188 -10.72 -11.07 -3.22
N ILE A 189 -9.57 -11.27 -3.84
CA ILE A 189 -8.98 -10.29 -4.76
C ILE A 189 -9.66 -10.49 -6.11
N THR A 190 -10.50 -9.53 -6.52
CA THR A 190 -11.22 -9.56 -7.81
C THR A 190 -10.64 -8.52 -8.75
N PHE A 191 -10.08 -8.96 -9.89
CA PHE A 191 -9.83 -8.08 -11.03
C PHE A 191 -11.05 -8.13 -11.96
N LYS A 192 -11.94 -7.13 -11.90
CA LYS A 192 -13.05 -7.01 -12.87
C LYS A 192 -12.55 -6.33 -14.13
N ASN A 193 -12.70 -7.00 -15.27
CA ASN A 193 -12.67 -6.38 -16.58
C ASN A 193 -14.12 -6.12 -17.01
N ASP A 194 -14.60 -4.88 -16.85
CA ASP A 194 -15.82 -4.44 -17.53
C ASP A 194 -15.44 -4.02 -18.95
N TYR A 195 -15.29 -4.98 -19.85
CA TYR A 195 -15.27 -4.69 -21.29
C TYR A 195 -16.71 -4.49 -21.76
N TYR A 196 -17.21 -3.26 -21.66
CA TYR A 196 -18.36 -2.81 -22.45
C TYR A 196 -18.08 -1.40 -22.99
N TYR A 197 -18.25 -1.24 -24.30
CA TYR A 197 -18.01 -0.03 -25.09
C TYR A 197 -18.37 1.28 -24.37
N GLY A 198 -17.36 2.04 -23.95
CA GLY A 198 -17.49 3.46 -23.57
C GLY A 198 -16.68 3.85 -22.33
N ASN A 199 -15.52 4.47 -22.55
CA ASN A 199 -14.74 5.28 -21.59
C ASN A 199 -14.84 4.89 -20.09
N GLY A 200 -14.63 3.63 -19.75
CA GLY A 200 -14.57 3.15 -18.37
C GLY A 200 -13.13 3.06 -17.88
N THR A 201 -12.84 3.66 -16.74
CA THR A 201 -11.54 3.58 -16.06
C THR A 201 -11.30 2.16 -15.54
N GLU A 202 -10.14 1.59 -15.85
CA GLU A 202 -9.65 0.36 -15.21
C GLU A 202 -9.47 0.64 -13.71
N SER A 203 -10.09 -0.16 -12.83
CA SER A 203 -10.03 0.04 -11.37
C SER A 203 -9.68 -1.26 -10.66
N LEU A 204 -8.63 -1.24 -9.85
CA LEU A 204 -8.23 -2.32 -8.96
C LEU A 204 -9.03 -2.22 -7.65
N PHE A 205 -9.94 -3.15 -7.41
CA PHE A 205 -10.71 -3.23 -6.16
C PHE A 205 -10.07 -4.25 -5.22
N LEU A 206 -9.56 -3.78 -4.09
CA LEU A 206 -9.03 -4.62 -3.02
C LEU A 206 -9.95 -4.48 -1.80
N LEU A 207 -10.64 -5.56 -1.43
CA LEU A 207 -11.73 -5.55 -0.44
C LEU A 207 -11.36 -6.44 0.76
N SER A 208 -11.73 -6.01 1.97
CA SER A 208 -11.70 -6.81 3.21
C SER A 208 -13.12 -6.96 3.75
N ASP A 209 -13.46 -8.16 4.24
CA ASP A 209 -14.84 -8.55 4.59
C ASP A 209 -15.25 -8.11 6.01
N TYR A 210 -14.34 -7.96 6.99
CA TYR A 210 -14.77 -7.88 8.39
C TYR A 210 -14.19 -6.77 9.27
N LYS A 211 -15.03 -6.37 10.23
CA LYS A 211 -14.99 -5.24 11.18
C LYS A 211 -13.83 -5.26 12.21
N THR A 212 -12.66 -5.79 11.85
CA THR A 212 -11.46 -5.90 12.71
C THR A 212 -10.24 -5.35 11.98
N ASP A 213 -9.23 -4.91 12.73
CA ASP A 213 -8.09 -4.08 12.29
C ASP A 213 -7.08 -4.75 11.33
N TYR A 214 -7.49 -5.77 10.56
CA TYR A 214 -6.63 -6.43 9.57
C TYR A 214 -6.55 -5.62 8.25
N PRO A 215 -5.37 -5.57 7.61
CA PRO A 215 -5.17 -4.82 6.37
C PRO A 215 -5.96 -5.45 5.20
N ALA A 216 -6.77 -4.64 4.52
CA ALA A 216 -7.43 -4.97 3.24
C ALA A 216 -6.43 -5.04 2.08
N VAL A 217 -5.35 -4.26 2.19
CA VAL A 217 -4.20 -4.28 1.28
C VAL A 217 -2.95 -4.13 2.11
N GLN A 218 -2.08 -5.13 2.06
CA GLN A 218 -0.71 -4.98 2.50
C GLN A 218 0.17 -5.12 1.26
N ILE A 219 0.66 -3.99 0.75
CA ILE A 219 1.75 -4.04 -0.23
C ILE A 219 3.04 -4.13 0.61
N LEU A 220 3.47 -5.36 0.90
CA LEU A 220 4.85 -5.58 1.36
C LEU A 220 5.77 -5.29 0.18
N THR A 221 6.15 -4.02 0.00
CA THR A 221 7.37 -3.74 -0.74
C THR A 221 8.51 -4.13 0.19
N ALA A 222 9.34 -5.10 -0.21
CA ALA A 222 10.63 -5.29 0.42
C ALA A 222 11.52 -4.09 0.05
N MET A 223 11.23 -2.91 0.60
CA MET A 223 12.17 -1.80 0.62
C MET A 223 13.14 -2.10 1.75
N GLN A 224 14.15 -2.89 1.41
CA GLN A 224 15.24 -3.26 2.30
C GLN A 224 15.98 -1.98 2.73
N ASP A 225 15.88 -1.62 4.01
CA ASP A 225 16.82 -0.70 4.65
C ASP A 225 17.70 -1.50 5.63
N GLY A 226 18.90 -1.86 5.17
CA GLY A 226 19.84 -2.67 5.93
C GLY A 226 19.63 -4.19 5.83
N TRP A 227 20.21 -4.93 6.78
CA TRP A 227 20.38 -6.39 6.66
C TRP A 227 19.26 -7.23 7.27
N ASP A 228 18.28 -6.64 8.00
CA ASP A 228 17.29 -7.45 8.75
C ASP A 228 15.94 -6.76 9.08
N GLN A 229 15.55 -5.65 8.42
CA GLN A 229 14.29 -4.96 8.76
C GLN A 229 13.39 -4.72 7.54
N HIS A 230 12.16 -5.24 7.63
CA HIS A 230 11.06 -4.94 6.71
C HIS A 230 10.24 -3.80 7.28
N ILE A 231 9.94 -2.80 6.46
CA ILE A 231 9.11 -1.64 6.83
C ILE A 231 7.86 -1.66 5.95
N ASP A 232 6.68 -1.60 6.56
CA ASP A 232 5.41 -1.49 5.82
C ASP A 232 5.29 -0.11 5.18
N ALA A 233 5.39 -0.02 3.86
CA ALA A 233 5.34 1.25 3.14
C ALA A 233 3.92 1.84 3.04
N LEU A 234 2.91 0.98 2.82
CA LEU A 234 1.51 1.37 2.64
C LEU A 234 0.58 0.27 3.16
N ILE A 235 -0.33 0.66 4.06
CA ILE A 235 -1.36 -0.19 4.64
C ILE A 235 -2.72 0.43 4.40
N VAL A 236 -3.68 -0.38 3.92
CA VAL A 236 -5.09 0.01 3.88
C VAL A 236 -5.85 -0.92 4.81
N THR A 237 -6.47 -0.40 5.88
CA THR A 237 -7.21 -1.22 6.85
C THR A 237 -8.57 -1.66 6.33
N GLY A 238 -9.20 -2.64 6.96
CA GLY A 238 -10.60 -3.03 6.68
C GLY A 238 -11.63 -1.90 6.87
N LYS A 239 -11.27 -0.78 7.51
CA LYS A 239 -12.11 0.43 7.65
C LYS A 239 -11.92 1.43 6.50
N GLY A 240 -10.96 1.17 5.60
CA GLY A 240 -10.59 2.08 4.51
C GLY A 240 -9.60 3.17 4.91
N ASP A 241 -9.00 3.07 6.10
CA ASP A 241 -7.96 3.99 6.56
C ASP A 241 -6.62 3.62 5.91
N VAL A 242 -5.89 4.63 5.43
CA VAL A 242 -4.61 4.47 4.73
C VAL A 242 -3.47 4.89 5.66
N GLY A 243 -2.65 3.93 6.07
CA GLY A 243 -1.40 4.15 6.79
C GLY A 243 -0.22 4.18 5.82
N LEU A 244 0.59 5.23 5.87
CA LEU A 244 1.94 5.24 5.28
C LEU A 244 2.94 5.13 6.43
N HIS A 245 3.80 4.10 6.40
CA HIS A 245 4.79 3.81 7.45
C HIS A 245 4.18 3.55 8.85
N THR A 246 2.91 3.13 8.91
CA THR A 246 2.22 2.68 10.12
C THR A 246 1.22 1.58 9.82
N THR A 247 1.12 0.62 10.75
CA THR A 247 0.13 -0.47 10.72
C THR A 247 -1.18 -0.12 11.42
N GLU A 248 -1.20 0.98 12.17
CA GLU A 248 -2.35 1.39 12.99
C GLU A 248 -2.74 2.84 12.65
N PRO A 249 -3.31 3.12 11.46
CA PRO A 249 -3.75 4.45 11.11
C PRO A 249 -4.86 4.93 12.05
N SER A 250 -4.69 6.10 12.65
CA SER A 250 -5.66 6.72 13.58
C SER A 250 -6.67 7.63 12.86
N GLY A 251 -6.52 7.80 11.55
CA GLY A 251 -7.39 8.57 10.66
C GLY A 251 -7.37 8.02 9.23
N ARG A 252 -8.21 8.61 8.35
CA ARG A 252 -8.40 8.12 6.97
C ARG A 252 -7.12 8.09 6.13
N LEU A 253 -6.21 9.02 6.37
CA LEU A 253 -4.84 9.02 5.87
C LEU A 253 -3.96 9.36 7.07
N HIS A 254 -3.16 8.40 7.53
CA HIS A 254 -2.19 8.56 8.61
C HIS A 254 -0.80 8.30 8.02
N ILE A 255 -0.05 9.38 7.82
CA ILE A 255 1.36 9.30 7.44
C ILE A 255 2.13 9.42 8.74
N VAL A 256 2.94 8.41 9.08
CA VAL A 256 3.75 8.42 10.28
C VAL A 256 5.19 8.56 9.83
N HIS A 257 5.87 9.62 10.27
CA HIS A 257 7.30 9.82 10.09
C HIS A 257 7.71 10.25 8.68
N ALA A 258 7.86 11.55 8.49
CA ALA A 258 8.84 12.09 7.58
C ALA A 258 9.47 13.34 8.17
N TYR A 259 10.60 13.71 7.59
CA TYR A 259 11.53 14.67 8.15
C TYR A 259 10.98 16.10 7.98
N ASP A 260 11.58 17.06 8.69
CA ASP A 260 11.23 18.49 8.67
C ASP A 260 11.11 19.03 7.23
N ALA A 261 10.02 19.73 6.92
CA ALA A 261 9.77 20.43 5.67
C ALA A 261 10.82 21.55 5.53
N GLY A 262 11.85 21.31 4.73
CA GLY A 262 13.12 22.01 4.88
C GLY A 262 13.71 22.52 3.57
N LEU A 263 14.25 23.74 3.62
CA LEU A 263 15.06 24.29 2.54
C LEU A 263 16.35 23.46 2.35
N ASN A 264 16.60 22.97 1.13
CA ASN A 264 17.81 22.23 0.72
C ASN A 264 17.95 20.78 1.20
N ASN A 265 16.88 20.10 1.62
CA ASN A 265 17.04 18.79 2.20
C ASN A 265 16.97 17.66 1.15
N SER A 266 18.12 17.34 0.55
CA SER A 266 18.20 16.28 -0.49
C SER A 266 17.97 14.85 0.05
N SER A 267 18.04 14.65 1.37
CA SER A 267 17.80 13.37 2.04
C SER A 267 16.44 13.25 2.72
N ASP A 268 15.88 14.39 3.14
CA ASP A 268 14.75 14.47 4.04
C ASP A 268 13.56 14.96 3.22
N LYS A 269 12.55 14.11 3.10
CA LYS A 269 11.33 14.42 2.34
C LYS A 269 10.23 14.77 3.33
N SER A 270 9.41 15.75 2.97
CA SER A 270 8.15 16.04 3.68
C SER A 270 7.17 14.87 3.55
N ASP A 271 6.23 14.79 4.49
CA ASP A 271 5.18 13.76 4.50
C ASP A 271 4.23 13.92 3.31
N LEU A 272 3.91 15.17 2.98
CA LEU A 272 3.04 15.50 1.86
C LEU A 272 3.61 16.65 1.02
N LEU A 273 3.92 16.32 -0.23
CA LEU A 273 4.36 17.27 -1.25
C LEU A 273 3.25 17.52 -2.26
N ILE A 274 2.85 18.78 -2.43
CA ILE A 274 1.82 19.22 -3.38
C ILE A 274 2.45 20.23 -4.34
N GLY A 275 2.79 19.78 -5.56
CA GLY A 275 3.36 20.62 -6.61
C GLY A 275 4.57 19.99 -7.29
N ASP A 276 5.31 20.77 -8.07
CA ASP A 276 6.60 20.36 -8.65
C ASP A 276 7.72 20.86 -7.72
N PRO A 277 8.57 19.97 -7.16
CA PRO A 277 9.70 20.37 -6.31
C PRO A 277 10.65 21.37 -7.02
N LYS A 278 10.77 21.28 -8.36
CA LYS A 278 11.59 22.22 -9.15
C LYS A 278 10.91 23.57 -9.40
N GLY A 279 9.66 23.73 -8.96
CA GLY A 279 8.87 24.94 -9.08
C GLY A 279 8.10 25.22 -7.78
N THR A 280 6.97 25.91 -7.91
CA THR A 280 6.16 26.26 -6.73
C THR A 280 5.42 25.05 -6.19
N HIS A 281 5.60 24.78 -4.90
CA HIS A 281 4.99 23.63 -4.22
C HIS A 281 4.73 23.93 -2.74
N ILE A 282 3.95 23.05 -2.11
CA ILE A 282 3.69 23.04 -0.67
C ILE A 282 4.24 21.75 -0.11
N GLU A 283 4.96 21.87 1.01
CA GLU A 283 5.42 20.76 1.82
C GLU A 283 4.74 20.83 3.19
N ILE A 284 4.31 19.67 3.69
CA ILE A 284 3.66 19.53 4.98
C ILE A 284 4.35 18.40 5.74
N ASP A 285 4.64 18.67 7.01
CA ASP A 285 5.16 17.71 7.98
C ASP A 285 4.34 17.74 9.30
N ASP A 286 4.90 17.16 10.36
CA ASP A 286 4.31 17.07 11.71
C ASP A 286 3.87 18.41 12.33
N ASN A 287 4.57 19.52 12.07
CA ASN A 287 4.34 20.79 12.77
C ASN A 287 4.46 22.04 11.90
N GLU A 288 4.69 21.90 10.60
CA GLU A 288 4.90 22.98 9.65
C GLU A 288 4.18 22.73 8.31
N VAL A 289 3.70 23.83 7.72
CA VAL A 289 3.23 23.88 6.34
C VAL A 289 4.07 24.94 5.65
N MET A 290 4.98 24.53 4.77
CA MET A 290 5.86 25.43 4.04
C MET A 290 5.41 25.55 2.58
N ALA A 291 5.37 26.78 2.06
CA ALA A 291 5.33 27.02 0.62
C ALA A 291 6.73 27.31 0.12
N LEU A 292 7.10 26.74 -1.03
CA LEU A 292 8.40 26.90 -1.65
C LEU A 292 8.23 27.33 -3.11
N SER A 293 9.16 28.13 -3.64
CA SER A 293 9.20 28.48 -5.07
C SER A 293 10.10 27.56 -5.91
N ASP A 294 10.98 26.83 -5.23
CA ASP A 294 11.85 25.74 -5.69
C ASP A 294 12.38 24.99 -4.45
N ASN A 295 13.15 23.92 -4.62
CA ASN A 295 13.72 23.12 -3.52
C ASN A 295 14.62 23.87 -2.52
N GLU A 296 15.00 25.12 -2.80
CA GLU A 296 16.00 25.86 -2.01
C GLU A 296 15.45 27.19 -1.46
N THR A 297 14.28 27.62 -1.94
CA THR A 297 13.76 28.97 -1.72
C THR A 297 12.34 28.94 -1.14
N ALA A 298 12.19 29.54 0.05
CA ALA A 298 10.89 29.78 0.64
C ALA A 298 10.00 30.63 -0.29
N GLY A 299 8.78 30.14 -0.52
CA GLY A 299 7.75 30.77 -1.32
C GLY A 299 6.65 31.38 -0.46
N THR A 300 5.76 32.14 -1.08
CA THR A 300 4.60 32.71 -0.40
C THR A 300 3.43 31.73 -0.42
N LEU A 301 2.93 31.33 0.76
CA LEU A 301 1.67 30.60 0.87
C LEU A 301 0.49 31.57 0.72
N TYR A 302 -0.12 31.60 -0.46
CA TYR A 302 -1.35 32.34 -0.65
C TYR A 302 -2.55 31.52 -0.19
N VAL A 303 -3.06 31.81 1.01
CA VAL A 303 -4.37 31.30 1.43
C VAL A 303 -5.42 32.18 0.76
N ASN A 304 -5.99 31.72 -0.37
CA ASN A 304 -7.09 32.37 -1.11
C ASN A 304 -6.70 33.62 -1.93
N ALA A 305 -5.68 33.51 -2.80
CA ALA A 305 -5.20 34.59 -3.68
C ALA A 305 -6.31 35.20 -4.58
N ASP A 306 -7.12 34.34 -5.20
CA ASP A 306 -8.08 34.74 -6.25
C ASP A 306 -9.51 34.97 -5.72
N GLY A 307 -9.70 35.04 -4.39
CA GLY A 307 -10.94 35.45 -3.74
C GLY A 307 -11.74 34.34 -3.03
N GLY A 308 -12.59 34.77 -2.09
CA GLY A 308 -13.22 33.94 -1.05
C GLY A 308 -12.97 34.56 0.35
N ARG A 309 -13.62 34.07 1.41
CA ARG A 309 -13.35 34.52 2.79
C ARG A 309 -12.51 33.47 3.50
N VAL A 310 -11.26 33.78 3.84
CA VAL A 310 -10.50 32.99 4.82
C VAL A 310 -10.93 33.44 6.20
N SER A 311 -11.43 32.50 7.00
CA SER A 311 -11.79 32.79 8.39
C SER A 311 -10.98 31.92 9.32
N PHE A 312 -10.13 32.54 10.14
CA PHE A 312 -9.38 31.89 11.22
C PHE A 312 -10.22 31.98 12.50
N PHE A 313 -11.06 31.00 12.79
CA PHE A 313 -11.85 30.97 14.03
C PHE A 313 -11.39 29.83 14.92
N ASP A 314 -11.20 30.08 16.22
CA ASP A 314 -11.41 29.07 17.24
C ASP A 314 -12.92 28.76 17.31
N HIS A 315 -13.27 27.48 17.13
CA HIS A 315 -14.65 26.99 17.07
C HIS A 315 -15.42 27.17 18.39
N GLU A 316 -14.73 27.29 19.54
CA GLU A 316 -15.41 27.44 20.84
C GLU A 316 -15.61 28.90 21.27
N THR A 317 -14.74 29.83 20.83
CA THR A 317 -14.76 31.23 21.30
C THR A 317 -15.00 32.27 20.20
N GLY A 318 -14.87 31.92 18.92
CA GLY A 318 -15.05 32.83 17.80
C GLY A 318 -13.97 33.92 17.68
N HIS A 319 -12.82 33.72 18.33
CA HIS A 319 -11.69 34.64 18.28
C HIS A 319 -10.64 34.20 17.24
N ILE A 320 -9.95 35.19 16.66
CA ILE A 320 -8.70 35.00 15.91
C ILE A 320 -7.57 35.10 16.94
N SER A 321 -6.95 33.97 17.31
CA SER A 321 -5.73 33.95 18.11
C SER A 321 -4.52 33.91 17.18
N ILE A 322 -3.81 35.02 17.08
CA ILE A 322 -2.48 35.06 16.48
C ILE A 322 -1.51 35.05 17.66
N ASN A 323 -0.77 33.94 17.81
CA ASN A 323 0.40 33.78 18.70
C ASN A 323 0.13 33.53 20.20
N ASP A 324 0.01 32.25 20.61
CA ASP A 324 -0.09 31.80 22.01
C ASP A 324 1.23 31.20 22.54
N GLY A 325 2.39 31.47 21.90
CA GLY A 325 3.55 30.58 22.02
C GLY A 325 4.96 31.16 22.09
N GLY A 326 5.16 32.46 22.34
CA GLY A 326 6.49 32.98 22.70
C GLY A 326 7.08 34.15 21.89
N TYR A 327 6.27 34.88 21.11
CA TYR A 327 6.71 36.14 20.50
C TYR A 327 6.32 37.35 21.38
N THR A 328 7.06 38.45 21.25
CA THR A 328 6.87 39.67 22.04
C THR A 328 5.51 40.36 21.82
N TYR A 329 4.91 40.23 20.63
CA TYR A 329 3.60 40.83 20.29
C TYR A 329 2.72 39.87 19.48
N ALA A 330 1.42 39.85 19.81
CA ALA A 330 0.43 39.05 19.10
C ALA A 330 0.11 39.58 17.69
N ILE A 331 0.19 40.89 17.47
CA ILE A 331 -0.02 41.54 16.16
C ILE A 331 1.04 42.63 15.99
N THR A 332 1.79 42.57 14.90
CA THR A 332 2.69 43.65 14.46
C THR A 332 2.26 44.06 13.06
N LEU A 333 2.03 45.35 12.88
CA LEU A 333 1.77 45.94 11.56
C LEU A 333 3.07 46.56 11.04
N PRO A 334 3.34 46.50 9.72
CA PRO A 334 4.52 47.13 9.15
C PRO A 334 4.50 48.65 9.39
N ASN A 335 5.65 49.25 9.67
CA ASN A 335 5.79 50.71 9.64
C ASN A 335 5.97 51.16 8.17
N ASP A 336 4.88 51.02 7.43
CA ASP A 336 4.77 51.37 6.01
C ASP A 336 3.42 52.06 5.75
N ASP A 337 3.46 53.18 5.02
CA ASP A 337 2.28 53.95 4.64
C ASP A 337 1.75 53.62 3.24
N THR A 338 2.41 52.72 2.50
CA THR A 338 1.92 52.21 1.22
C THR A 338 0.66 51.35 1.44
N ASP A 339 -0.39 51.63 0.66
CA ASP A 339 -1.66 50.88 0.62
C ASP A 339 -2.31 50.57 1.98
N ASN A 340 -2.11 51.44 2.97
CA ASN A 340 -2.59 51.27 4.35
C ASN A 340 -2.04 50.02 5.07
N ALA A 341 -0.91 49.45 4.62
CA ALA A 341 -0.34 48.23 5.17
C ALA A 341 -0.08 48.29 6.69
N GLY A 342 0.29 49.48 7.21
CA GLY A 342 0.55 49.71 8.63
C GLY A 342 -0.67 50.10 9.48
N ILE A 343 -1.90 49.99 8.99
CA ILE A 343 -3.11 50.51 9.65
C ILE A 343 -4.08 49.38 10.00
N ALA A 344 -4.48 49.29 11.27
CA ALA A 344 -5.63 48.49 11.68
C ALA A 344 -6.86 49.39 11.88
N MET A 345 -8.02 48.94 11.39
CA MET A 345 -9.30 49.63 11.56
C MET A 345 -10.27 48.73 12.32
N ALA A 346 -10.96 49.29 13.30
CA ALA A 346 -12.02 48.64 14.06
C ALA A 346 -13.13 49.65 14.37
N GLN A 347 -14.35 49.16 14.60
CA GLN A 347 -15.44 50.02 15.07
C GLN A 347 -15.15 50.57 16.49
N ALA A 348 -14.46 49.80 17.33
CA ALA A 348 -13.92 50.22 18.61
C ALA A 348 -12.80 49.27 19.07
N TRP A 349 -11.86 49.77 19.88
CA TRP A 349 -10.90 48.96 20.65
C TRP A 349 -11.35 48.94 22.12
N SER A 350 -11.60 47.75 22.67
CA SER A 350 -11.96 47.58 24.09
C SER A 350 -10.79 46.94 24.83
N GLU A 351 -10.19 47.69 25.76
CA GLU A 351 -9.09 47.21 26.59
C GLU A 351 -9.62 46.68 27.93
N TYR A 352 -9.07 45.57 28.42
CA TYR A 352 -9.39 45.07 29.74
C TYR A 352 -9.01 46.10 30.82
N SER A 353 -9.99 46.56 31.58
CA SER A 353 -9.81 47.60 32.60
C SER A 353 -10.63 47.32 33.87
N ASP A 354 -10.91 46.05 34.14
CA ASP A 354 -11.65 45.61 35.33
C ASP A 354 -10.85 45.84 36.62
N ALA A 355 -11.52 46.14 37.73
CA ALA A 355 -10.87 46.35 39.01
C ALA A 355 -10.24 45.06 39.57
N ARG A 356 -10.79 43.88 39.24
CA ARG A 356 -10.32 42.57 39.71
C ARG A 356 -8.91 42.22 39.21
N ILE A 357 -8.50 42.81 38.10
CA ILE A 357 -7.17 42.60 37.51
C ILE A 357 -6.18 43.72 37.87
N LYS A 358 -6.49 44.54 38.89
CA LYS A 358 -5.68 45.68 39.33
C LYS A 358 -5.47 45.63 40.84
N SER A 359 -4.26 45.96 41.29
CA SER A 359 -3.91 46.20 42.70
C SER A 359 -3.36 47.62 42.87
N ASP A 360 -3.21 48.08 44.12
CA ASP A 360 -2.55 49.35 44.47
C ASP A 360 -3.13 50.60 43.76
N ILE A 361 -4.46 50.69 43.72
CA ILE A 361 -5.18 51.79 43.06
C ILE A 361 -5.02 53.09 43.87
N GLN A 362 -4.45 54.13 43.23
CA GLN A 362 -4.20 55.45 43.82
C GLN A 362 -4.67 56.56 42.86
N ASP A 363 -5.00 57.74 43.42
CA ASP A 363 -5.32 58.92 42.63
C ASP A 363 -4.08 59.44 41.90
N LEU A 364 -4.26 59.76 40.61
CA LEU A 364 -3.19 60.31 39.78
C LEU A 364 -3.03 61.81 40.06
N THR A 365 -1.86 62.20 40.57
CA THR A 365 -1.50 63.60 40.86
C THR A 365 -0.16 63.96 40.20
N GLY A 366 0.12 65.26 40.06
CA GLY A 366 1.29 65.79 39.35
C GLY A 366 1.13 65.80 37.82
N GLY A 367 -0.10 65.67 37.31
CA GLY A 367 -0.37 65.63 35.88
C GLY A 367 0.08 66.92 35.18
N LEU A 368 -0.13 68.08 35.82
CA LEU A 368 0.21 69.38 35.24
C LEU A 368 1.73 69.57 35.07
N ASP A 369 2.55 69.07 36.01
CA ASP A 369 4.01 69.12 35.88
C ASP A 369 4.49 68.27 34.70
N ILE A 370 3.93 67.07 34.54
CA ILE A 370 4.23 66.18 33.42
C ILE A 370 3.88 66.87 32.10
N VAL A 371 2.66 67.40 31.96
CA VAL A 371 2.20 68.06 30.73
C VAL A 371 3.07 69.27 30.37
N ARG A 372 3.51 70.07 31.34
CA ARG A 372 4.39 71.22 31.11
C ARG A 372 5.75 70.83 30.54
N ARG A 373 6.20 69.59 30.76
CA ARG A 373 7.49 69.06 30.27
C ARG A 373 7.35 68.39 28.91
N LEU A 374 6.14 68.02 28.49
CA LEU A 374 5.89 67.40 27.18
C LEU A 374 6.25 68.36 26.04
N ARG A 375 6.79 67.79 24.95
CA ARG A 375 7.24 68.53 23.76
C ARG A 375 6.65 67.90 22.49
N PRO A 376 5.45 68.30 22.06
CA PRO A 376 4.91 67.83 20.79
C PRO A 376 5.79 68.32 19.63
N LYS A 377 5.97 67.46 18.62
CA LYS A 377 6.81 67.69 17.44
C LYS A 377 6.02 67.43 16.17
N ARG A 378 6.44 68.08 15.08
CA ARG A 378 6.09 67.68 13.71
C ARG A 378 7.32 67.05 13.09
N TYR A 379 7.16 65.93 12.40
CA TYR A 379 8.26 65.19 11.78
C TYR A 379 7.79 64.51 10.49
N PHE A 380 8.75 64.15 9.64
CA PHE A 380 8.52 63.25 8.51
C PHE A 380 8.79 61.82 8.99
N GLN A 381 7.75 60.98 9.04
CA GLN A 381 7.85 59.59 9.46
C GLN A 381 8.20 58.74 8.25
N HIS A 382 9.44 58.27 8.22
CA HIS A 382 9.93 57.36 7.19
C HIS A 382 9.35 55.95 7.36
N ASN A 383 9.09 55.29 6.25
CA ASN A 383 8.81 53.86 6.23
C ASN A 383 10.07 53.08 6.62
N THR A 384 9.89 51.92 7.23
CA THR A 384 11.02 51.07 7.65
C THR A 384 10.81 49.62 7.31
N ARG A 385 11.91 48.93 7.03
CA ARG A 385 11.96 47.48 6.84
C ARG A 385 12.86 46.83 7.88
N PHE A 386 12.49 45.63 8.32
CA PHE A 386 13.32 44.81 9.20
C PHE A 386 14.09 43.77 8.37
N ALA A 387 15.36 43.56 8.69
CA ALA A 387 16.18 42.52 8.08
C ALA A 387 15.51 41.13 8.15
N GLY A 388 15.59 40.36 7.06
CA GLY A 388 14.98 39.02 6.96
C GLY A 388 13.52 38.98 6.49
N SER A 389 12.88 40.12 6.23
CA SER A 389 11.46 40.20 5.83
C SER A 389 11.19 39.89 4.34
N GLY A 390 11.96 38.96 3.73
CA GLY A 390 11.57 38.24 2.50
C GLY A 390 11.34 39.04 1.23
N GLU A 391 12.37 39.68 0.66
CA GLU A 391 12.27 40.16 -0.74
C GLU A 391 13.50 39.86 -1.60
N ASN A 392 14.67 39.59 -1.00
CA ASN A 392 15.86 39.12 -1.70
C ASN A 392 16.73 38.30 -0.74
N ASN A 393 16.97 37.03 -1.05
CA ASN A 393 17.83 36.12 -0.26
C ASN A 393 19.31 36.57 -0.20
N ASN A 394 19.67 37.61 -0.95
CA ASN A 394 21.00 38.20 -0.98
C ASN A 394 21.18 39.39 -0.02
N ASP A 395 20.11 39.88 0.63
CA ASP A 395 20.21 40.99 1.58
C ASP A 395 20.67 40.46 2.95
N LYS A 396 22.00 40.38 3.13
CA LYS A 396 22.66 40.01 4.40
C LYS A 396 22.63 41.13 5.45
N SER A 397 21.87 42.21 5.24
CA SER A 397 21.79 43.29 6.22
C SER A 397 21.12 42.79 7.50
N THR A 398 21.63 43.24 8.64
CA THR A 398 21.06 42.98 9.97
C THR A 398 20.56 44.31 10.55
N GLY A 399 19.34 44.34 11.07
CA GLY A 399 18.76 45.52 11.74
C GLY A 399 17.67 46.28 10.97
N ILE A 400 17.45 47.53 11.38
CA ILE A 400 16.38 48.41 10.86
C ILE A 400 16.87 49.19 9.63
N ARG A 401 16.13 49.09 8.52
CA ARG A 401 16.37 49.87 7.30
C ARG A 401 15.36 51.00 7.17
N ILE A 402 15.83 52.24 7.11
CA ILE A 402 14.98 53.42 6.87
C ILE A 402 14.83 53.63 5.36
N LEU A 403 13.60 53.76 4.88
CA LEU A 403 13.27 53.97 3.47
C LEU A 403 13.05 55.47 3.17
N PRO A 404 13.26 55.91 1.93
CA PRO A 404 13.04 57.30 1.55
C PRO A 404 11.56 57.72 1.54
N GLY A 405 10.64 56.75 1.40
CA GLY A 405 9.19 56.97 1.47
C GLY A 405 8.68 57.22 2.89
N GLY A 406 7.50 57.85 3.02
CA GLY A 406 6.86 58.16 4.30
C GLY A 406 5.92 59.37 4.24
N LYS A 407 5.47 59.82 5.42
CA LYS A 407 4.49 60.91 5.55
C LYS A 407 4.79 61.89 6.69
N TYR A 408 4.35 63.14 6.53
CA TYR A 408 4.37 64.10 7.63
C TYR A 408 3.35 63.73 8.70
N SER A 409 3.79 63.74 9.96
CA SER A 409 2.95 63.47 11.12
C SER A 409 3.30 64.43 12.27
N ALA A 410 2.43 64.47 13.27
CA ALA A 410 2.65 65.20 14.51
C ALA A 410 2.44 64.24 15.70
N GLY A 411 3.30 64.37 16.70
CA GLY A 411 3.34 63.44 17.83
C GLY A 411 4.48 63.73 18.79
N PHE A 412 4.96 62.69 19.47
CA PHE A 412 6.10 62.77 20.39
C PHE A 412 7.25 61.87 19.91
N ILE A 413 8.47 62.28 20.22
CA ILE A 413 9.65 61.42 20.06
C ILE A 413 9.71 60.48 21.28
N ALA A 414 9.63 59.17 21.04
CA ALA A 414 9.49 58.16 22.09
C ALA A 414 10.59 58.27 23.17
N GLN A 415 11.84 58.47 22.76
CA GLN A 415 12.98 58.59 23.68
C GLN A 415 12.93 59.87 24.53
N GLU A 416 12.37 60.96 24.00
CA GLU A 416 12.14 62.19 24.78
C GLU A 416 11.03 61.97 25.80
N LEU A 417 9.92 61.35 25.37
CA LEU A 417 8.77 61.05 26.21
C LEU A 417 9.11 60.07 27.33
N TYR A 418 9.96 59.07 27.08
CA TYR A 418 10.37 58.08 28.08
C TYR A 418 11.04 58.73 29.30
N ARG A 419 11.80 59.81 29.10
CA ARG A 419 12.45 60.54 30.21
C ARG A 419 11.47 61.33 31.08
N ILE A 420 10.26 61.56 30.59
CA ILE A 420 9.22 62.37 31.25
C ILE A 420 8.12 61.47 31.83
N PHE A 421 7.60 60.56 31.01
CA PHE A 421 6.53 59.64 31.35
C PHE A 421 6.78 58.25 30.71
N PRO A 422 7.63 57.42 31.33
CA PRO A 422 8.01 56.10 30.80
C PRO A 422 6.81 55.18 30.52
N ALA A 423 5.74 55.29 31.29
CA ALA A 423 4.57 54.41 31.20
C ALA A 423 3.78 54.53 29.88
N ALA A 424 3.98 55.60 29.10
CA ALA A 424 3.38 55.75 27.77
C ALA A 424 4.30 55.29 26.63
N VAL A 425 5.51 54.81 26.92
CA VAL A 425 6.51 54.50 25.91
C VAL A 425 6.88 53.02 26.00
N HIS A 426 6.79 52.35 24.87
CA HIS A 426 7.34 51.02 24.71
C HIS A 426 8.83 51.14 24.32
N LYS A 427 9.70 50.66 25.22
CA LYS A 427 11.13 50.54 24.96
C LYS A 427 11.42 49.10 24.49
N PRO A 428 12.01 48.91 23.30
CA PRO A 428 12.33 47.57 22.80
C PRO A 428 13.47 46.91 23.58
N THR A 429 13.58 45.59 23.44
CA THR A 429 14.63 44.80 24.09
C THR A 429 15.96 44.95 23.34
N ASP A 430 15.91 44.92 22.00
CA ASP A 430 17.06 45.23 21.14
C ASP A 430 16.77 46.44 20.23
N GLU A 431 17.36 47.58 20.59
CA GLU A 431 17.22 48.84 19.84
C GLU A 431 17.86 48.80 18.44
N LYS A 432 18.63 47.76 18.09
CA LYS A 432 19.22 47.59 16.75
C LYS A 432 18.24 46.95 15.76
N THR A 433 17.31 46.15 16.26
CA THR A 433 16.38 45.37 15.45
C THR A 433 14.93 45.83 15.61
N GLU A 434 14.61 46.56 16.67
CA GLU A 434 13.25 46.99 16.99
C GLU A 434 13.12 48.51 17.17
N LEU A 435 11.94 49.05 16.87
CA LEU A 435 11.62 50.47 17.02
C LEU A 435 10.99 50.78 18.37
N TRP A 436 11.22 51.99 18.88
CA TRP A 436 10.50 52.52 20.04
C TRP A 436 9.06 52.89 19.67
N GLY A 437 8.10 52.59 20.55
CA GLY A 437 6.68 52.88 20.35
C GLY A 437 6.10 53.84 21.38
N VAL A 438 5.03 54.55 21.04
CA VAL A 438 4.29 55.42 21.97
C VAL A 438 2.82 54.98 22.04
N ASN A 439 2.34 54.69 23.25
CA ASN A 439 0.93 54.51 23.54
C ASN A 439 0.32 55.87 23.93
N TYR A 440 -0.25 56.55 22.94
CA TYR A 440 -0.89 57.86 23.14
C TYR A 440 -2.10 57.80 24.09
N THR A 441 -2.80 56.67 24.15
CA THR A 441 -3.97 56.45 25.02
C THR A 441 -3.60 56.55 26.50
N ARG A 442 -2.37 56.16 26.88
CA ARG A 442 -1.84 56.30 28.25
C ARG A 442 -1.64 57.75 28.68
N LEU A 443 -1.62 58.72 27.76
CA LEU A 443 -1.55 60.14 28.10
C LEU A 443 -2.89 60.69 28.55
N ILE A 444 -4.02 60.06 28.18
CA ILE A 444 -5.36 60.58 28.46
C ILE A 444 -5.58 60.78 29.97
N PRO A 445 -5.32 59.80 30.87
CA PRO A 445 -5.50 60.01 32.31
C PRO A 445 -4.59 61.12 32.88
N VAL A 446 -3.36 61.23 32.38
CA VAL A 446 -2.41 62.29 32.80
C VAL A 446 -2.91 63.67 32.38
N LEU A 447 -3.42 63.79 31.15
CA LEU A 447 -4.05 65.01 30.66
C LEU A 447 -5.30 65.36 31.48
N THR A 448 -6.12 64.36 31.85
CA THR A 448 -7.28 64.58 32.72
C THR A 448 -6.86 65.13 34.09
N ALA A 449 -5.87 64.51 34.74
CA ALA A 449 -5.34 64.99 36.02
C ALA A 449 -4.75 66.41 35.91
N ALA A 450 -4.01 66.69 34.84
CA ALA A 450 -3.46 68.03 34.58
C ALA A 450 -4.55 69.09 34.43
N ILE A 451 -5.64 68.78 33.73
CA ILE A 451 -6.79 69.67 33.55
C ILE A 451 -7.50 69.91 34.89
N GLN A 452 -7.67 68.87 35.71
CA GLN A 452 -8.26 68.98 37.05
C GLN A 452 -7.41 69.87 37.96
N GLU A 453 -6.08 69.67 37.98
CA GLU A 453 -5.14 70.50 38.74
C GLU A 453 -5.13 71.95 38.25
N GLN A 454 -5.11 72.15 36.93
CA GLN A 454 -5.18 73.49 36.34
C GLN A 454 -6.50 74.19 36.69
N GLN A 455 -7.63 73.46 36.69
CA GLN A 455 -8.94 74.00 37.06
C GLN A 455 -8.96 74.43 38.53
N ALA A 456 -8.38 73.64 39.43
CA ALA A 456 -8.25 74.01 40.85
C ALA A 456 -7.41 75.28 41.04
N GLN A 457 -6.32 75.44 40.29
CA GLN A 457 -5.51 76.66 40.32
C GLN A 457 -6.29 77.88 39.80
N ILE A 458 -7.08 77.72 38.72
CA ILE A 458 -7.92 78.79 38.19
C ILE A 458 -8.97 79.23 39.22
N GLU A 459 -9.59 78.29 39.93
CA GLU A 459 -10.58 78.58 40.96
C GLU A 459 -9.96 79.29 42.17
N ALA A 460 -8.78 78.85 42.61
CA ALA A 460 -8.03 79.51 43.67
C ALA A 460 -7.66 80.96 43.29
N LEU A 461 -7.13 81.17 42.07
CA LEU A 461 -6.80 82.50 41.55
C LEU A 461 -8.05 83.40 41.45
N ARG A 462 -9.19 82.86 41.02
CA ARG A 462 -10.46 83.62 40.97
C ARG A 462 -10.90 84.08 42.36
N GLN A 463 -10.81 83.20 43.36
CA GLN A 463 -11.14 83.56 44.75
C GLN A 463 -10.21 84.64 45.29
N GLU A 464 -8.91 84.54 45.01
CA GLU A 464 -7.93 85.55 45.40
C GLU A 464 -8.19 86.90 44.73
N VAL A 465 -8.48 86.90 43.43
CA VAL A 465 -8.86 88.12 42.70
C VAL A 465 -10.11 88.77 43.29
N GLU A 466 -11.14 88.00 43.63
CA GLU A 466 -12.35 88.55 44.28
C GLU A 466 -12.05 89.10 45.69
N LYS A 467 -11.19 88.43 46.47
CA LYS A 467 -10.73 88.93 47.76
C LYS A 467 -9.95 90.24 47.63
N LEU A 468 -9.02 90.33 46.67
CA LEU A 468 -8.24 91.54 46.39
C LEU A 468 -9.14 92.69 45.94
N LYS A 469 -10.12 92.43 45.05
CA LYS A 469 -11.12 93.42 44.65
C LYS A 469 -11.94 93.92 45.85
N ALA A 470 -12.35 93.03 46.75
CA ALA A 470 -13.08 93.41 47.96
C ALA A 470 -12.23 94.28 48.90
N GLN A 471 -10.94 93.97 49.05
CA GLN A 471 -10.00 94.77 49.84
C GLN A 471 -9.76 96.17 49.25
N LEU A 472 -9.59 96.27 47.93
CA LEU A 472 -9.49 97.56 47.21
C LEU A 472 -10.75 98.42 47.41
N ARG A 473 -11.94 97.84 47.27
CA ARG A 473 -13.21 98.53 47.54
C ARG A 473 -13.36 99.01 48.98
N ALA A 474 -12.69 98.36 49.94
CA ALA A 474 -12.68 98.77 51.33
C ALA A 474 -11.67 99.89 51.61
N ALA A 475 -10.58 99.97 50.83
CA ALA A 475 -9.54 101.00 50.93
C ALA A 475 -9.93 102.33 50.27
N ASP A 476 -10.81 102.32 49.27
CA ASP A 476 -11.33 103.52 48.58
C ASP A 476 -12.56 104.16 49.27
N LYS A 477 -12.95 103.69 50.47
CA LYS A 477 -13.95 104.38 51.28
C LYS A 477 -13.27 105.55 52.03
N PRO A 478 -13.68 106.81 51.77
CA PRO A 478 -13.05 108.00 52.35
C PRO A 478 -13.19 108.09 53.88
#